data_AF-C9RR42-F1
#
_entry.id   AF-C9RR42-F1
#
_cell.length_a   1.000
_cell.length_b   1.000
_cell.length_c   1.000
_cell.angle_alpha   90.00
_cell.angle_beta   90.00
_cell.angle_gamma   90.00
#
_symmetry.space_group_name_H-M   'P 1'
#
loop_
_entity.id
_entity.type
_entity.pdbx_description
1 polymer ?
#
loop_
_entity_poly.entity_id
_entity_poly.type
_entity_poly.pdbx_seq_one_letter_code
_entity_poly.pdbx_strand_id
1 'polypeptide(L)'
;MPKVKRTVVMCEKCNSEFTVSESFAKSMKYCPACSSALAPSIEEVQKDLKFLVASYIDKYGMDFVLDAIKSIKMEEGVTALQSLVDEYHLLR
;
A
#
# COMPACT_ATOMS: atom_id res chain seq x y z
N MET A 1 -12.95 31.14 1.62
CA MET A 1 -12.73 30.27 0.45
C MET A 1 -11.95 29.05 0.90
N PRO A 2 -12.42 27.81 0.72
CA PRO A 2 -11.64 26.64 1.09
C PRO A 2 -10.41 26.54 0.18
N LYS A 3 -9.21 26.50 0.77
CA LYS A 3 -7.96 26.27 0.04
C LYS A 3 -8.01 24.83 -0.50
N VAL A 4 -8.22 24.68 -1.80
CA VAL A 4 -8.12 23.37 -2.47
C VAL A 4 -6.66 22.95 -2.39
N LYS A 5 -6.35 21.98 -1.53
CA LYS A 5 -5.02 21.37 -1.46
C LYS A 5 -4.78 20.61 -2.76
N ARG A 6 -3.67 20.95 -3.42
CA ARG A 6 -3.20 20.28 -4.63
C ARG A 6 -2.05 19.34 -4.25
N THR A 7 -1.97 18.22 -4.94
CA THR A 7 -0.89 17.25 -4.81
C THR A 7 -0.40 16.84 -6.20
N VAL A 8 0.83 16.32 -6.26
CA VAL A 8 1.42 15.80 -7.49
C VAL A 8 1.31 14.28 -7.46
N VAL A 9 0.73 13.72 -8.52
CA VAL A 9 0.66 12.27 -8.75
C VAL A 9 1.60 11.95 -9.91
N MET A 10 2.52 11.01 -9.71
CA MET A 10 3.45 10.54 -10.72
C MET A 10 3.09 9.12 -11.13
N CYS A 11 3.01 8.86 -12.43
CA CYS A 11 2.82 7.49 -12.92
C CYS A 11 4.17 6.78 -13.06
N GLU A 12 4.38 5.71 -12.31
CA GLU A 12 5.65 4.94 -12.37
C GLU A 12 5.89 4.25 -13.72
N LYS A 13 4.86 4.07 -14.54
CA LYS A 13 4.99 3.41 -15.86
C LYS A 13 5.46 4.36 -16.96
N CYS A 14 4.95 5.59 -16.99
CA CYS A 14 5.26 6.56 -18.04
C CYS A 14 5.93 7.84 -17.53
N ASN A 15 6.23 7.92 -16.23
CA ASN A 15 6.84 9.06 -15.55
C ASN A 15 6.15 10.40 -15.80
N SER A 16 4.86 10.38 -16.14
CA SER A 16 4.07 11.60 -16.29
C SER A 16 3.59 12.10 -14.93
N GLU A 17 3.75 13.39 -14.69
CA GLU A 17 3.32 14.07 -13.47
C GLU A 17 2.03 14.85 -13.70
N PHE A 18 1.10 14.75 -12.75
CA PHE A 18 -0.19 15.42 -12.79
C PHE A 18 -0.41 16.17 -11.49
N THR A 19 -0.60 17.49 -11.58
CA THR A 19 -1.04 18.28 -10.43
C THR A 19 -2.57 18.22 -10.34
N VAL A 20 -3.08 17.55 -9.33
CA VAL A 20 -4.53 17.34 -9.12
C VAL A 20 -4.93 17.78 -7.72
N SER A 21 -6.24 17.86 -7.44
CA SER A 21 -6.69 18.06 -6.06
C SER A 21 -6.40 16.81 -5.22
N GLU A 22 -6.11 16.99 -3.94
CA GLU A 22 -5.82 15.89 -3.01
C GLU A 22 -6.96 14.85 -2.95
N SER A 23 -8.22 15.30 -3.04
CA SER A 23 -9.40 14.43 -3.10
C SER A 23 -9.47 13.60 -4.38
N PHE A 24 -9.02 14.16 -5.51
CA PHE A 24 -9.02 13.46 -6.79
C PHE A 24 -7.84 12.49 -6.88
N ALA A 25 -6.68 12.84 -6.32
CA ALA A 25 -5.54 11.92 -6.25
C ALA A 25 -5.91 10.59 -5.57
N LYS A 26 -6.68 10.64 -4.48
CA LYS A 26 -7.13 9.45 -3.74
C LYS A 26 -8.10 8.56 -4.51
N SER A 27 -8.82 9.08 -5.51
CA SER A 27 -9.76 8.29 -6.32
C SER A 27 -9.21 7.94 -7.70
N MET A 28 -7.99 8.39 -8.02
CA MET A 28 -7.37 8.23 -9.32
C MET A 28 -6.81 6.81 -9.48
N LYS A 29 -7.54 5.96 -10.19
CA LYS A 29 -7.14 4.55 -10.41
C LYS A 29 -6.25 4.35 -11.64
N TYR A 30 -6.28 5.27 -12.59
CA TYR A 30 -5.62 5.12 -13.88
C TYR A 30 -4.86 6.39 -14.27
N CYS A 31 -3.71 6.20 -14.92
CA CYS A 31 -2.91 7.28 -15.47
C CYS A 31 -3.61 7.89 -16.70
N PRO A 32 -3.79 9.22 -16.77
CA PRO A 32 -4.41 9.87 -17.92
C PRO A 32 -3.56 9.78 -19.20
N ALA A 33 -2.23 9.66 -19.08
CA ALA A 33 -1.33 9.67 -20.24
C ALA A 33 -1.18 8.29 -20.90
N CYS A 34 -1.16 7.21 -20.13
CA CYS A 34 -0.87 5.86 -20.65
C CYS A 34 -1.93 4.82 -20.29
N SER A 35 -3.00 5.23 -19.61
CA SER A 35 -4.12 4.38 -19.16
C SER A 35 -3.72 3.19 -18.28
N SER A 36 -2.48 3.16 -17.77
CA SER A 36 -2.08 2.13 -16.81
C SER A 36 -2.76 2.34 -15.47
N ALA A 37 -2.99 1.26 -14.73
CA ALA A 37 -3.35 1.38 -13.33
C ALA A 37 -2.27 2.19 -12.60
N LEU A 38 -2.69 3.14 -11.78
CA LEU A 38 -1.81 3.80 -10.82
C LEU A 38 -1.67 2.88 -9.61
N ALA A 39 -0.51 2.93 -8.95
CA ALA A 39 -0.34 2.26 -7.69
C ALA A 39 -1.39 2.79 -6.70
N PRO A 40 -2.15 1.90 -6.02
CA PRO A 40 -3.06 2.31 -4.97
C PRO A 40 -2.29 3.05 -3.86
N SER A 41 -2.97 3.96 -3.18
CA SER A 41 -2.38 4.65 -2.02
C SER A 41 -1.99 3.64 -0.93
N ILE A 42 -0.99 3.99 -0.11
CA ILE A 42 -0.58 3.13 1.03
C ILE A 42 -1.77 2.84 1.94
N GLU A 43 -2.68 3.80 2.15
CA GLU A 43 -3.88 3.61 2.96
C GLU A 43 -4.86 2.59 2.36
N GLU A 44 -5.01 2.56 1.04
CA GLU A 44 -5.82 1.56 0.33
C GLU A 44 -5.17 0.17 0.41
N VAL A 45 -3.86 0.08 0.17
CA VAL A 45 -3.10 -1.17 0.30
C VAL A 45 -3.22 -1.73 1.73
N GLN A 46 -3.06 -0.88 2.74
CA GLN A 46 -3.22 -1.27 4.14
C GLN A 46 -4.64 -1.75 4.46
N LYS A 47 -5.66 -1.11 3.90
CA LYS A 47 -7.06 -1.52 4.09
C LYS A 47 -7.33 -2.89 3.47
N ASP A 48 -6.86 -3.11 2.25
CA ASP A 48 -7.04 -4.37 1.53
C ASP A 48 -6.28 -5.51 2.23
N LEU A 49 -5.04 -5.26 2.66
CA LEU A 49 -4.26 -6.20 3.47
C LEU A 49 -4.96 -6.55 4.79
N LYS A 50 -5.48 -5.56 5.51
CA LYS A 50 -6.22 -5.79 6.77
C LYS A 50 -7.41 -6.71 6.54
N PHE A 51 -8.20 -6.47 5.50
CA PHE A 51 -9.37 -7.28 5.19
C PHE A 51 -8.98 -8.72 4.82
N LEU A 52 -7.95 -8.87 3.98
CA LEU A 52 -7.43 -10.17 3.59
C LEU A 52 -6.93 -10.97 4.79
N VAL A 53 -6.03 -10.38 5.58
CA VAL A 53 -5.39 -11.03 6.74
C VAL A 53 -6.41 -11.38 7.82
N ALA A 54 -7.39 -10.50 8.09
CA ALA A 54 -8.45 -10.77 9.07
C ALA A 54 -9.20 -12.07 8.74
N SER A 55 -9.53 -12.31 7.46
CA SER A 55 -10.20 -13.55 7.06
C SER A 55 -9.39 -14.82 7.33
N TYR A 56 -8.06 -14.74 7.26
CA TYR A 56 -7.16 -15.85 7.59
C TYR A 56 -7.02 -16.04 9.10
N ILE A 57 -6.99 -14.95 9.87
CA ILE A 57 -6.97 -15.02 11.34
C ILE A 57 -8.24 -15.71 11.85
N ASP A 58 -9.41 -15.34 11.33
CA ASP A 58 -10.68 -15.95 11.72
C ASP A 58 -10.72 -17.45 11.41
N LYS A 59 -10.08 -17.87 10.30
CA LYS A 59 -10.10 -19.27 9.83
C LYS A 59 -9.05 -20.16 10.48
N TYR A 60 -7.86 -19.63 10.77
CA TYR A 60 -6.70 -20.44 11.17
C TYR A 60 -6.07 -20.02 12.51
N GLY A 61 -6.52 -18.90 13.10
CA GLY A 61 -5.96 -18.32 14.31
C GLY A 61 -4.77 -17.39 14.05
N MET A 62 -4.57 -16.44 14.96
CA MET A 62 -3.54 -15.39 14.84
C MET A 62 -2.12 -15.97 14.78
N ASP A 63 -1.81 -16.93 15.64
CA ASP A 63 -0.45 -17.49 15.75
C ASP A 63 -0.01 -18.16 14.44
N PHE A 64 -0.89 -18.95 13.82
CA PHE A 64 -0.62 -19.59 12.53
C PHE A 64 -0.33 -18.56 11.44
N VAL A 65 -1.14 -17.50 11.35
CA VAL A 65 -0.98 -16.46 10.34
C VAL A 65 0.33 -15.68 10.55
N LEU A 66 0.68 -15.35 11.79
CA LEU A 66 1.94 -14.68 12.10
C LEU A 66 3.15 -15.55 11.76
N ASP A 67 3.11 -16.84 12.07
CA ASP A 67 4.19 -17.77 11.75
C ASP A 67 4.33 -17.96 10.23
N ALA A 68 3.22 -18.02 9.50
CA ALA A 68 3.24 -18.03 8.04
C ALA A 68 3.90 -16.77 7.48
N ILE A 69 3.54 -15.58 7.96
CA ILE A 69 4.15 -14.31 7.53
C ILE A 69 5.66 -14.28 7.84
N LYS A 70 6.08 -14.73 9.02
CA LYS A 70 7.51 -14.82 9.40
C LYS A 70 8.31 -15.77 8.52
N SER A 71 7.67 -16.80 7.97
CA SER A 71 8.32 -17.78 7.10
C SER A 71 8.62 -17.26 5.69
N ILE A 72 7.99 -16.16 5.28
CA ILE A 72 8.19 -15.54 3.96
C ILE A 72 9.54 -14.82 3.96
N LYS A 73 10.47 -15.27 3.11
CA LYS A 73 11.76 -14.62 2.87
C LYS A 73 11.64 -13.67 1.67
N MET A 74 12.03 -12.42 1.86
CA MET A 74 12.02 -11.41 0.80
C MET A 74 13.39 -11.27 0.14
N GLU A 75 14.42 -11.07 0.96
CA GLU A 75 15.84 -11.00 0.55
C GLU A 75 16.65 -11.97 1.42
N GLU A 76 17.94 -12.17 1.12
CA GLU A 76 18.81 -13.06 1.91
C GLU A 76 18.78 -12.66 3.40
N GLY A 77 18.09 -13.47 4.21
CA GLY A 77 18.00 -13.29 5.65
C GLY A 77 16.92 -12.32 6.15
N VAL A 78 16.19 -11.62 5.27
CA VAL A 78 15.13 -10.68 5.68
C VAL A 78 13.75 -11.32 5.51
N THR A 79 13.00 -11.41 6.61
CA THR A 79 11.62 -11.91 6.59
C THR A 79 10.65 -10.79 6.20
N ALA A 80 9.50 -11.14 5.62
CA ALA A 80 8.46 -10.17 5.29
C ALA A 80 7.99 -9.36 6.52
N LEU A 81 7.95 -9.99 7.70
CA LEU A 81 7.63 -9.29 8.94
C LEU A 81 8.67 -8.22 9.30
N GLN A 82 9.96 -8.55 9.14
CA GLN A 82 11.05 -7.62 9.41
C GLN A 82 10.98 -6.40 8.47
N SER A 83 10.80 -6.64 7.16
CA SER A 83 10.63 -5.56 6.18
C SER A 83 9.45 -4.65 6.51
N LEU A 84 8.30 -5.23 6.92
CA LEU A 84 7.12 -4.45 7.31
C LEU A 84 7.33 -3.64 8.59
N VAL A 85 8.05 -4.18 9.58
CA VAL A 85 8.37 -3.45 10.81
C VAL A 85 9.28 -2.24 10.50
N ASP A 86 10.28 -2.44 9.65
CA ASP A 86 11.26 -1.42 9.32
C ASP A 86 10.67 -0.30 8.46
N GLU A 87 9.86 -0.64 7.45
CA GLU A 87 9.20 0.30 6.54
C GLU A 87 8.13 1.16 7.25
N TYR A 88 7.38 0.57 8.19
CA TYR A 88 6.26 1.24 8.86
C TYR A 88 6.54 1.67 10.31
N HIS A 89 7.79 1.53 10.79
CA HIS A 89 8.21 1.91 12.15
C HIS A 89 7.32 1.34 13.28
N LEU A 90 6.82 0.11 13.12
CA LEU A 90 5.77 -0.45 14.00
C LEU A 90 6.23 -0.81 15.42
N LEU A 91 7.54 -0.76 15.71
CA LEU A 91 8.13 -1.13 17.01
C LEU A 91 9.00 -0.02 17.65
N ARG A 92 8.72 1.27 17.36
CA ARG A 92 9.33 2.39 18.09
C ARG A 92 8.48 2.86 19.27
#